data_AF-A0A4S4MXX9-F1
#
_entry.id   AF-A0A4S4MXX9-F1
#
_cell.length_a   1.000
_cell.length_b   1.000
_cell.length_c   1.000
_cell.angle_alpha   90.00
_cell.angle_beta   90.00
_cell.angle_gamma   90.00
#
_symmetry.space_group_name_H-M   'P 1'
#
loop_
_entity.id
_entity.type
_entity.pdbx_description
1 polymer ?
#
loop_
_entity_poly.entity_id
_entity_poly.type
_entity_poly.pdbx_seq_one_letter_code
_entity_poly.pdbx_strand_id
1 'polypeptide(L)'
;MIVDGRIKVKSGSEIDHFTEEGLKFKDGNDLKADVVVLCTGYGDIRGPVRELVEPNIAKKIVPIWDLNEEGEEQGAWREIGAPNLWYTMGNLAMSRFYSKHVALQIKAKQAGIFGKRYSAPVNMD
;
A
#
# COMPACT_ATOMS: atom_id res chain seq x y z
N MET A 1 14.67 -25.22 -10.29
CA MET A 1 14.51 -23.89 -9.67
C MET A 1 15.07 -22.83 -10.61
N ILE A 2 15.01 -21.53 -10.27
CA ILE A 2 15.48 -20.46 -11.17
C ILE A 2 16.96 -20.65 -11.55
N VAL A 3 17.83 -20.95 -10.56
CA VAL A 3 19.28 -21.11 -10.75
C VAL A 3 19.66 -22.27 -11.69
N ASP A 4 18.89 -23.36 -11.68
CA ASP A 4 19.14 -24.52 -12.55
C ASP A 4 18.38 -24.45 -13.90
N GLY A 5 17.71 -23.32 -14.18
CA GLY A 5 17.06 -23.05 -15.46
C GLY A 5 15.66 -23.66 -15.65
N ARG A 6 15.14 -24.41 -14.67
CA ARG A 6 13.79 -25.00 -14.78
C ARG A 6 12.66 -23.96 -14.71
N ILE A 7 12.89 -22.82 -14.05
CA ILE A 7 11.95 -21.70 -14.00
C ILE A 7 12.55 -20.54 -14.78
N LYS A 8 11.88 -20.15 -15.86
CA LYS A 8 12.30 -19.01 -16.71
C LYS A 8 11.77 -17.71 -16.13
N VAL A 9 12.56 -16.64 -16.24
CA VAL A 9 12.17 -15.28 -15.83
C VAL A 9 12.14 -14.41 -17.07
N LYS A 10 11.02 -13.71 -17.31
CA LYS A 10 10.90 -12.68 -18.34
C LYS A 10 10.80 -11.31 -17.65
N SER A 11 11.71 -10.41 -18.01
CA SER A 11 11.79 -9.04 -17.50
C SER A 11 12.01 -8.07 -18.67
N GLY A 12 11.84 -6.76 -18.44
CA GLY A 12 12.11 -5.73 -19.44
C GLY A 12 10.97 -5.48 -20.43
N SER A 13 9.82 -6.12 -20.26
CA SER A 13 8.59 -5.82 -21.01
C SER A 13 7.36 -6.13 -20.17
N GLU A 14 6.34 -5.28 -20.26
CA GLU A 14 5.04 -5.50 -19.64
C GLU A 14 4.18 -6.44 -20.50
N ILE A 15 3.21 -7.08 -19.84
CA ILE A 15 2.14 -7.79 -20.54
C ILE A 15 1.25 -6.76 -21.22
N ASP A 16 0.92 -7.00 -22.48
CA ASP A 16 -0.01 -6.18 -23.26
C ASP A 16 -1.45 -6.71 -23.12
N HIS A 17 -1.67 -7.98 -23.45
CA HIS A 17 -2.96 -8.66 -23.30
C HIS A 17 -2.82 -10.18 -23.23
N PHE A 18 -3.90 -10.86 -22.84
CA PHE A 18 -4.05 -12.30 -22.94
C PHE A 18 -4.43 -12.70 -24.36
N THR A 19 -3.81 -13.77 -24.86
CA THR A 19 -4.21 -14.42 -26.11
C THR A 19 -4.94 -15.72 -25.79
N GLU A 20 -5.56 -16.33 -26.80
CA GLU A 20 -6.22 -17.63 -26.65
C GLU A 20 -5.25 -18.72 -26.15
N GLU A 21 -3.95 -18.60 -26.44
CA GLU A 21 -2.92 -19.58 -26.10
C GLU A 21 -1.95 -19.11 -24.99
N GLY A 22 -2.12 -17.91 -24.42
CA GLY A 22 -1.22 -17.37 -23.39
C GLY A 22 -1.18 -15.85 -23.29
N LEU A 23 0.01 -15.25 -23.41
CA LEU A 23 0.28 -13.83 -23.15
C LEU A 23 1.03 -13.17 -24.30
N LYS A 24 0.62 -11.94 -24.66
CA LYS A 24 1.39 -11.03 -25.53
C LYS A 24 2.09 -9.99 -24.69
N PHE A 25 3.34 -9.69 -25.01
CA PHE A 25 4.13 -8.63 -24.39
C PHE A 25 4.27 -7.42 -25.30
N LYS A 26 4.46 -6.23 -24.72
CA LYS A 26 4.62 -4.97 -25.47
C LYS A 26 5.85 -4.94 -26.37
N ASP A 27 6.85 -5.78 -26.08
CA ASP A 27 8.04 -5.97 -26.91
C ASP A 27 7.79 -6.88 -28.14
N GLY A 28 6.54 -7.30 -28.36
CA GLY A 28 6.13 -8.14 -29.46
C GLY A 28 6.28 -9.65 -29.21
N ASN A 29 6.90 -10.08 -28.11
CA ASN A 29 7.04 -11.50 -27.79
C ASN A 29 5.73 -12.11 -27.31
N ASP A 30 5.59 -13.41 -27.57
CA ASP A 30 4.50 -14.25 -27.10
C ASP A 30 5.01 -15.27 -26.07
N LEU A 31 4.18 -15.58 -25.08
CA LEU A 31 4.43 -16.67 -24.14
C LEU A 31 3.20 -17.56 -24.09
N LYS A 32 3.34 -18.79 -24.58
CA LYS A 32 2.30 -19.81 -24.45
C LYS A 32 2.16 -20.28 -23.01
N ALA A 33 0.94 -20.43 -22.54
CA ALA A 33 0.65 -20.92 -21.20
C ALA A 33 -0.73 -21.58 -21.16
N ASP A 34 -0.79 -22.79 -20.60
CA ASP A 34 -2.06 -23.48 -20.35
C ASP A 34 -2.80 -22.91 -19.12
N VAL A 35 -2.06 -22.31 -18.19
CA VAL A 35 -2.59 -21.71 -16.96
C VAL A 35 -1.86 -20.41 -16.66
N VAL A 36 -2.62 -19.37 -16.33
CA VAL A 36 -2.07 -18.11 -15.81
C VAL A 36 -2.56 -17.88 -14.39
N VAL A 37 -1.62 -17.62 -13.48
CA VAL A 37 -1.90 -17.30 -12.08
C VAL A 37 -1.57 -15.82 -11.85
N LEU A 38 -2.58 -15.03 -11.48
CA LEU A 38 -2.39 -13.61 -11.18
C LEU A 38 -1.86 -13.43 -9.76
N CYS A 39 -0.56 -13.13 -9.66
CA CYS A 39 0.13 -12.81 -8.42
C CYS A 39 0.39 -11.29 -8.29
N THR A 40 -0.54 -10.46 -8.77
CA THR A 40 -0.39 -8.99 -8.91
C THR A 40 -0.67 -8.21 -7.61
N GLY A 41 -0.81 -8.90 -6.48
CA GLY A 41 -1.12 -8.28 -5.19
C GLY A 41 -2.57 -7.83 -5.06
N TYR A 42 -2.82 -6.94 -4.11
CA TYR A 42 -4.14 -6.36 -3.83
C TYR A 42 -4.26 -4.97 -4.46
N GLY A 43 -5.51 -4.52 -4.67
CA GLY A 43 -5.79 -3.16 -5.10
C GLY A 43 -5.55 -2.11 -4.01
N ASP A 44 -6.01 -0.89 -4.26
CA ASP A 44 -5.87 0.22 -3.31
C ASP A 44 -6.49 -0.12 -1.95
N ILE A 45 -5.63 -0.24 -0.94
CA ILE A 45 -5.97 -0.59 0.44
C ILE A 45 -6.95 0.41 1.09
N ARG A 46 -7.08 1.62 0.53
CA ARG A 46 -8.05 2.62 0.99
C ARG A 46 -9.48 2.25 0.63
N GLY A 47 -9.71 1.36 -0.34
CA GLY A 47 -11.05 0.95 -0.80
C GLY A 47 -11.98 0.56 0.35
N PRO A 48 -11.63 -0.46 1.15
CA PRO A 48 -12.43 -0.87 2.31
C PRO A 48 -12.67 0.25 3.33
N VAL A 49 -11.70 1.14 3.56
CA VAL A 49 -11.89 2.26 4.49
C VAL A 49 -12.91 3.25 3.96
N ARG A 50 -12.87 3.55 2.65
CA ARG A 50 -13.81 4.47 1.98
C ARG A 50 -15.26 3.96 2.03
N GLU A 51 -15.46 2.66 2.09
CA GLU A 51 -16.79 2.04 2.26
C GLU A 51 -17.33 2.13 3.69
N LEU A 52 -16.43 2.24 4.69
CA LEU A 52 -16.79 2.27 6.12
C LEU A 52 -17.04 3.68 6.66
N VAL A 53 -16.50 4.71 6.01
CA VAL A 53 -16.56 6.10 6.50
C VAL A 53 -17.43 6.98 5.59
N GLU A 54 -17.87 8.12 6.11
CA GLU A 54 -18.62 9.08 5.31
C GLU A 54 -17.81 9.59 4.09
N PRO A 55 -18.48 9.94 2.97
CA PRO A 55 -17.79 10.39 1.75
C PRO A 55 -16.83 11.57 1.96
N ASN A 56 -17.14 12.47 2.90
CA ASN A 56 -16.29 13.62 3.21
C ASN A 56 -15.03 13.24 3.98
N ILE A 57 -15.05 12.14 4.74
CA ILE A 57 -13.87 11.57 5.40
C ILE A 57 -13.08 10.74 4.39
N ALA A 58 -13.76 9.94 3.56
CA ALA A 58 -13.16 9.10 2.52
C ALA A 58 -12.27 9.91 1.57
N LYS A 59 -12.68 11.13 1.20
CA LYS A 59 -11.91 12.06 0.36
C LYS A 59 -10.61 12.57 1.00
N LYS A 60 -10.52 12.53 2.33
CA LYS A 60 -9.34 13.02 3.09
C LYS A 60 -8.31 11.93 3.33
N ILE A 61 -8.64 10.66 3.07
CA ILE A 61 -7.74 9.53 3.33
C ILE A 61 -6.50 9.65 2.45
N VAL A 62 -5.37 9.89 3.10
CA VAL A 62 -4.04 9.94 2.49
C VAL A 62 -3.63 8.56 1.93
N PRO A 63 -2.68 8.48 0.99
CA PRO A 63 -2.11 7.20 0.60
C PRO A 63 -1.61 6.41 1.82
N ILE A 64 -1.73 5.08 1.74
CA ILE A 64 -1.31 4.14 2.77
C ILE A 64 -0.27 3.26 2.12
N TRP A 65 0.88 3.09 2.77
CA TRP A 65 2.13 2.54 2.21
C TRP A 65 2.87 3.49 1.29
N ASP A 66 4.00 2.98 0.80
CA ASP A 66 5.03 3.72 0.08
C ASP A 66 5.65 4.83 0.93
N LEU A 67 6.68 5.46 0.37
CA LEU A 67 7.38 6.54 1.04
C LEU A 67 6.81 7.88 0.58
N ASN A 68 6.70 8.83 1.51
CA ASN A 68 6.52 10.24 1.15
C ASN A 68 7.85 10.86 0.67
N GLU A 69 7.84 12.16 0.37
CA GLU A 69 9.02 12.91 -0.08
C GLU A 69 10.19 12.92 0.90
N GLU A 70 9.95 12.62 2.19
CA GLU A 70 10.98 12.51 3.22
C GLU A 70 11.52 11.08 3.40
N GLY A 71 10.98 10.10 2.68
CA GLY A 71 11.33 8.70 2.87
C GLY A 71 10.55 8.01 4.01
N GLU A 72 9.44 8.59 4.47
CA GLU A 72 8.63 8.07 5.59
C GLU A 72 7.35 7.37 5.10
N GLU A 73 7.00 6.23 5.72
CA GLU A 73 5.87 5.35 5.37
C GLU A 73 4.49 6.01 5.44
N GLN A 74 3.79 6.21 4.32
CA GLN A 74 2.54 6.98 4.29
C GLN A 74 1.39 6.28 5.02
N GLY A 75 0.59 7.05 5.77
CA GLY A 75 -0.71 6.63 6.35
C GLY A 75 -0.67 5.56 7.46
N ALA A 76 0.19 4.57 7.36
CA ALA A 76 0.28 3.46 8.31
C ALA A 76 0.74 3.93 9.70
N TRP A 77 0.10 3.40 10.74
CA TRP A 77 0.44 3.67 12.15
C TRP A 77 0.28 5.15 12.57
N ARG A 78 -0.48 5.90 11.77
CA ARG A 78 -0.81 7.31 11.95
C ARG A 78 -2.26 7.61 11.58
N GLU A 79 -2.72 8.82 11.90
CA GLU A 79 -4.04 9.27 11.46
C GLU A 79 -4.06 9.41 9.93
N ILE A 80 -5.08 8.86 9.28
CA ILE A 80 -5.19 8.82 7.81
C ILE A 80 -6.02 9.99 7.28
N GLY A 81 -5.55 11.21 7.51
CA GLY A 81 -6.18 12.45 7.00
C GLY A 81 -7.49 12.85 7.69
N ALA A 82 -7.94 12.07 8.68
CA ALA A 82 -9.07 12.40 9.54
C ALA A 82 -8.70 12.21 11.02
N PRO A 83 -9.22 13.08 11.91
CA PRO A 83 -8.95 12.97 13.34
C PRO A 83 -9.56 11.69 13.91
N ASN A 84 -8.79 11.04 14.77
CA ASN A 84 -9.12 9.82 15.49
C ASN A 84 -9.36 8.58 14.61
N LEU A 85 -8.83 8.58 13.38
CA LEU A 85 -8.90 7.45 12.46
C LEU A 85 -7.49 7.01 12.07
N TRP A 86 -7.08 5.84 12.54
CA TRP A 86 -5.77 5.24 12.24
C TRP A 86 -5.92 4.03 11.32
N TYR A 87 -4.89 3.79 10.51
CA TYR A 87 -4.78 2.56 9.73
C TYR A 87 -3.56 1.75 10.16
N THR A 88 -3.78 0.53 10.62
CA THR A 88 -2.72 -0.38 11.06
C THR A 88 -2.58 -1.52 10.07
N MET A 89 -1.44 -1.60 9.40
CA MET A 89 -1.16 -2.65 8.42
C MET A 89 0.34 -2.97 8.42
N GLY A 90 0.66 -4.20 8.04
CA GLY A 90 2.03 -4.69 7.94
C GLY A 90 2.15 -6.08 8.53
N ASN A 91 3.37 -6.59 8.54
CA ASN A 91 3.66 -7.89 9.14
C ASN A 91 3.64 -7.83 10.68
N LEU A 92 3.88 -8.99 11.30
CA LEU A 92 3.91 -9.12 12.76
C LEU A 92 4.97 -8.23 13.41
N ALA A 93 6.14 -8.06 12.79
CA ALA A 93 7.22 -7.24 13.35
C ALA A 93 6.79 -5.76 13.43
N MET A 94 6.20 -5.24 12.36
CA MET A 94 5.66 -3.88 12.34
C MET A 94 4.53 -3.72 13.35
N SER A 95 3.60 -4.68 13.39
CA SER A 95 2.49 -4.64 14.35
C SER A 95 2.96 -4.60 15.79
N ARG A 96 3.96 -5.40 16.14
CA ARG A 96 4.58 -5.39 17.49
C ARG A 96 5.25 -4.06 17.80
N PHE A 97 5.92 -3.46 16.83
CA PHE A 97 6.66 -2.22 17.04
C PHE A 97 5.74 -0.99 17.13
N TYR A 98 4.83 -0.83 16.16
CA TYR A 98 4.06 0.41 15.98
C TYR A 98 2.76 0.47 16.77
N SER A 99 2.19 -0.66 17.19
CA SER A 99 0.97 -0.65 18.02
C SER A 99 1.13 0.16 19.30
N LYS A 100 2.28 0.07 19.98
CA LYS A 100 2.62 0.91 21.14
C LYS A 100 2.62 2.40 20.79
N HIS A 101 3.14 2.77 19.62
CA HIS A 101 3.16 4.16 19.17
C HIS A 101 1.75 4.70 18.91
N VAL A 102 0.87 3.91 18.31
CA VAL A 102 -0.55 4.27 18.14
C VAL A 102 -1.24 4.42 19.50
N ALA A 103 -1.03 3.48 20.43
CA ALA A 103 -1.58 3.57 21.78
C ALA A 103 -1.13 4.83 22.53
N LEU A 104 0.14 5.22 22.39
CA LEU A 104 0.67 6.45 22.97
C LEU A 104 0.07 7.71 22.33
N GLN A 105 -0.16 7.71 21.00
CA GLN A 105 -0.88 8.80 20.32
C GLN A 105 -2.30 8.96 20.89
N ILE A 106 -3.04 7.85 21.01
CA ILE A 106 -4.39 7.84 21.58
C ILE A 106 -4.36 8.34 23.03
N LYS A 107 -3.45 7.83 23.86
CA LYS A 107 -3.35 8.23 25.26
C LYS A 107 -2.99 9.72 25.42
N ALA A 108 -2.06 10.22 24.60
CA ALA A 108 -1.70 11.63 24.60
C ALA A 108 -2.88 12.53 24.20
N LYS A 109 -3.71 12.11 23.22
CA LYS A 109 -4.93 12.84 22.84
C LYS A 109 -5.95 12.85 23.98
N GLN A 110 -6.18 11.71 24.62
CA GLN A 110 -7.08 11.60 25.78
C GLN A 110 -6.63 12.45 26.97
N ALA A 111 -5.31 12.58 27.18
CA ALA A 111 -4.74 13.40 28.24
C ALA A 111 -4.61 14.88 27.87
N GLY A 112 -4.99 15.30 26.66
CA GLY A 112 -4.87 16.69 26.21
C GLY A 112 -3.44 17.18 25.99
N ILE A 113 -2.46 16.27 25.90
CA ILE A 113 -1.04 16.59 25.73
C ILE A 113 -0.51 16.28 24.33
N PHE A 114 -1.38 15.84 23.42
CA PHE A 114 -1.00 15.60 22.04
C PHE A 114 -0.72 16.92 21.34
N GLY A 115 0.56 17.21 21.11
CA GLY A 115 1.00 18.41 20.39
C GLY A 115 0.74 18.32 18.88
N LYS A 116 1.38 19.23 18.14
CA LYS A 116 1.39 19.15 16.67
C LYS A 116 2.19 17.94 16.24
N ARG A 117 1.57 17.05 15.46
CA ARG A 117 2.25 15.93 14.84
C ARG A 117 3.31 16.46 13.87
N TYR A 118 4.49 15.84 13.88
CA TYR A 118 5.45 16.05 12.81
C TYR A 118 4.81 15.63 11.48
N SER A 119 4.89 16.53 10.50
CA SER A 119 4.53 16.28 9.12
C SER A 119 5.59 16.94 8.27
N ALA A 120 6.01 16.25 7.23
CA ALA A 120 6.76 16.84 6.14
C ALA A 120 6.06 18.13 5.66
N PRO A 121 6.78 19.17 5.23
CA PRO A 121 6.20 20.22 4.41
C PRO A 121 5.76 19.59 3.08
N VAL A 122 4.54 19.06 3.03
CA VAL A 122 3.97 18.51 1.81
C VAL A 122 3.57 19.71 0.94
N ASN A 123 4.23 19.90 -0.20
CA ASN A 123 3.67 20.76 -1.24
C ASN A 123 2.43 20.05 -1.77
N MET A 124 1.25 20.48 -1.32
CA MET A 124 -0.02 20.06 -1.90
C MET A 124 -0.27 20.92 -3.14
N ASP A 125 0.43 20.61 -4.24
CA ASP A 125 0.06 21.08 -5.57
C ASP A 125 -1.08 20.21 -6.15
#